data_AF-A0A7Y3JKI4-F1
#
_entry.id   AF-A0A7Y3JKI4-F1
#
_cell.length_a   1.000
_cell.length_b   1.000
_cell.length_c   1.000
_cell.angle_alpha   90.00
_cell.angle_beta   90.00
_cell.angle_gamma   90.00
#
_symmetry.space_group_name_H-M   'P 1'
#
loop_
_entity.id
_entity.type
_entity.pdbx_description
1 polymer ?
#
loop_
_entity_poly.entity_id
_entity_poly.type
_entity_poly.pdbx_seq_one_letter_code
_entity_poly.pdbx_strand_id
1 'polypeptide(L)'
;MFSSKQEIYSIDECFLDLDGFVPQSLERYGQTIRQTVKQHVGIPVCVGVAATKTLANHCAKKGYAGSNGVCDFGWLTDSERTELFARIPVGDVWGVGKRITEKLEGSGLNTVGKLRCANPERIRQRFSVVLERDGAGHADYRRIRH
;
A
#
# COMPACT_ATOMS: atom_id res chain seq x y z
N MET A 1 6.06 -13.50 -15.04
CA MET A 1 6.15 -12.06 -14.72
C MET A 1 4.73 -11.55 -14.57
N PHE A 2 4.37 -10.93 -13.44
CA PHE A 2 2.98 -10.55 -13.11
C PHE A 2 2.59 -9.11 -13.49
N SER A 3 3.55 -8.28 -13.88
CA SER A 3 3.28 -6.95 -14.44
C SER A 3 4.48 -6.53 -15.28
N SER A 4 4.26 -5.62 -16.23
CA SER A 4 5.30 -4.95 -17.01
C SER A 4 6.13 -3.97 -16.17
N LYS A 5 5.61 -3.47 -15.04
CA LYS A 5 6.39 -2.68 -14.07
C LYS A 5 6.27 -3.30 -12.67
N GLN A 6 7.42 -3.78 -12.19
CA GLN A 6 7.58 -4.37 -10.88
C GLN A 6 8.62 -3.57 -10.09
N GLU A 7 8.25 -3.10 -8.91
CA GLU A 7 9.17 -2.41 -8.00
C GLU A 7 9.45 -3.30 -6.79
N ILE A 8 10.64 -3.91 -6.78
CA ILE A 8 11.11 -4.78 -5.69
C ILE A 8 11.74 -3.90 -4.61
N TYR A 9 11.12 -3.84 -3.43
CA TYR A 9 11.60 -2.99 -2.33
C TYR A 9 12.35 -3.75 -1.25
N SER A 10 11.99 -5.01 -1.05
CA SER A 10 12.74 -5.91 -0.18
C SER A 10 12.47 -7.36 -0.58
N ILE A 11 13.05 -8.30 0.17
CA ILE A 11 12.80 -9.73 -0.02
C ILE A 11 11.33 -10.11 0.24
N ASP A 12 10.61 -9.29 1.01
CA ASP A 12 9.27 -9.58 1.51
C ASP A 12 8.17 -8.66 0.95
N GLU A 13 8.55 -7.60 0.22
CA GLU A 13 7.62 -6.55 -0.25
C GLU A 13 7.95 -6.11 -1.69
N CYS A 14 6.93 -6.11 -2.54
CA CYS A 14 7.04 -5.77 -3.95
C CYS A 14 5.75 -5.11 -4.45
N PHE A 15 5.87 -4.03 -5.21
CA PHE A 15 4.73 -3.39 -5.87
C PHE A 15 4.64 -3.81 -7.33
N LEU A 16 3.42 -3.96 -7.80
CA LEU A 16 3.07 -4.26 -9.18
C LEU A 16 2.18 -3.12 -9.67
N ASP A 17 2.59 -2.49 -10.78
CA ASP A 17 1.71 -1.58 -11.51
C ASP A 17 0.63 -2.43 -12.19
N LEU A 18 -0.64 -2.20 -11.88
CA LEU A 18 -1.75 -2.93 -12.51
C LEU A 18 -2.54 -2.04 -13.48
N ASP A 19 -1.92 -0.97 -13.98
CA ASP A 19 -2.54 -0.11 -14.97
C ASP A 19 -2.93 -0.91 -16.23
N GLY A 20 -4.15 -0.69 -16.71
CA GLY A 20 -4.76 -1.46 -17.80
C GLY A 20 -5.40 -2.81 -17.41
N PHE A 21 -5.33 -3.24 -16.14
CA PHE A 21 -6.11 -4.39 -15.68
C PHE A 21 -7.57 -3.99 -15.41
N VAL A 22 -8.49 -4.92 -15.70
CA VAL A 22 -9.92 -4.71 -15.45
C VAL A 22 -10.18 -4.79 -13.94
N PRO A 23 -10.81 -3.79 -13.29
CA PRO A 23 -11.02 -3.78 -11.84
C PRO A 23 -11.67 -5.07 -11.29
N GLN A 24 -12.67 -5.61 -11.98
CA GLN A 24 -13.36 -6.84 -11.55
C GLN A 24 -12.46 -8.09 -11.57
N SER A 25 -11.27 -8.05 -12.19
CA SER A 25 -10.34 -9.19 -12.22
C SER A 25 -9.21 -9.08 -11.19
N LEU A 26 -9.09 -7.94 -10.50
CA LEU A 26 -7.95 -7.66 -9.61
C LEU A 26 -7.91 -8.57 -8.37
N GLU A 27 -9.05 -8.88 -7.75
CA GLU A 27 -9.09 -9.83 -6.62
C GLU A 27 -8.64 -11.25 -7.08
N ARG A 28 -9.18 -11.72 -8.21
CA ARG A 28 -8.81 -13.02 -8.79
C ARG A 28 -7.34 -13.06 -9.19
N TYR A 29 -6.83 -11.93 -9.68
CA TYR A 29 -5.42 -11.77 -10.00
C TYR A 29 -4.55 -11.82 -8.74
N GLY A 30 -4.96 -11.14 -7.67
CA GLY A 30 -4.30 -11.22 -6.36
C GLY A 30 -4.28 -12.65 -5.81
N GLN A 31 -5.36 -13.41 -5.98
CA GLN A 31 -5.38 -14.84 -5.60
C GLN A 31 -4.40 -15.66 -6.43
N THR A 32 -4.28 -15.36 -7.72
CA THR A 32 -3.33 -16.04 -8.61
C THR A 32 -1.90 -15.77 -8.15
N ILE A 33 -1.55 -14.52 -7.87
CA ILE A 33 -0.24 -14.13 -7.33
C ILE A 33 0.05 -14.86 -6.01
N ARG A 34 -0.90 -14.84 -5.07
CA ARG A 34 -0.78 -15.50 -3.76
C ARG A 34 -0.54 -17.00 -3.90
N GLN A 35 -1.30 -17.68 -4.76
CA GLN A 35 -1.15 -19.12 -5.00
C GLN A 35 0.18 -19.44 -5.66
N THR A 36 0.59 -18.69 -6.68
CA THR A 36 1.85 -18.93 -7.37
C THR A 36 3.04 -18.77 -6.44
N VAL A 37 3.08 -17.74 -5.60
CA VAL A 37 4.21 -17.59 -4.68
C VAL A 37 4.21 -18.66 -3.59
N LYS A 38 3.03 -19.04 -3.09
CA LYS A 38 2.94 -20.18 -2.16
C LYS A 38 3.48 -21.47 -2.79
N GLN A 39 3.20 -21.72 -4.07
CA GLN A 39 3.68 -22.90 -4.79
C GLN A 39 5.20 -22.88 -5.03
N HIS A 40 5.77 -21.73 -5.41
CA HIS A 40 7.17 -21.65 -5.82
C HIS A 40 8.13 -21.37 -4.66
N VAL A 41 7.69 -20.64 -3.64
CA VAL A 41 8.55 -20.18 -2.53
C VAL A 41 8.12 -20.80 -1.20
N GLY A 42 6.93 -21.40 -1.11
CA GLY A 42 6.47 -22.11 0.09
C GLY A 42 5.95 -21.21 1.21
N ILE A 43 5.82 -19.90 0.98
CA ILE A 43 5.50 -18.92 2.01
C ILE A 43 4.11 -18.32 1.78
N PRO A 44 3.25 -18.20 2.82
CA PRO A 44 1.97 -17.53 2.71
C PRO A 44 2.13 -16.01 2.72
N VAL A 45 1.34 -15.36 1.87
CA VAL A 45 1.40 -13.91 1.60
C VAL A 45 0.02 -13.30 1.56
N CYS A 46 -0.03 -11.99 1.76
CA CYS A 46 -1.20 -11.17 1.55
C CYS A 46 -0.98 -10.26 0.33
N VAL A 47 -2.02 -10.05 -0.46
CA VAL A 47 -2.00 -9.14 -1.60
C VAL A 47 -2.99 -8.02 -1.34
N GLY A 48 -2.52 -6.78 -1.43
CA GLY A 48 -3.35 -5.59 -1.34
C GLY A 48 -3.44 -4.91 -2.69
N VAL A 49 -4.62 -4.52 -3.12
CA VAL A 49 -4.85 -3.77 -4.36
C VAL A 49 -5.51 -2.45 -3.99
N ALA A 50 -5.00 -1.34 -4.51
CA ALA A 50 -5.62 -0.03 -4.29
C ALA A 50 -5.17 1.01 -5.32
N ALA A 51 -5.79 2.19 -5.32
CA ALA A 51 -5.36 3.29 -6.19
C ALA A 51 -3.98 3.88 -5.81
N THR A 52 -3.43 3.61 -4.61
CA THR A 52 -2.13 4.15 -4.18
C THR A 52 -1.31 3.08 -3.48
N LYS A 53 0.02 3.19 -3.52
CA LYS A 53 0.93 2.28 -2.79
C LYS A 53 0.66 2.25 -1.29
N THR A 54 0.34 3.41 -0.70
CA THR A 54 0.00 3.50 0.73
C THR A 54 -1.26 2.68 1.07
N LEU A 55 -2.32 2.79 0.26
CA LEU A 55 -3.54 2.01 0.49
C LEU A 55 -3.34 0.53 0.18
N ALA A 56 -2.58 0.21 -0.87
CA ALA A 56 -2.26 -1.17 -1.22
C ALA A 56 -1.48 -1.84 -0.09
N ASN A 57 -0.50 -1.16 0.49
CA ASN A 57 0.24 -1.65 1.66
C ASN A 57 -0.66 -1.81 2.89
N HIS A 58 -1.53 -0.83 3.12
CA HIS A 58 -2.45 -0.84 4.25
C HIS A 58 -3.44 -2.00 4.16
N CYS A 59 -4.02 -2.23 2.98
CA CYS A 59 -5.00 -3.29 2.76
C CYS A 59 -4.35 -4.69 2.66
N ALA A 60 -3.07 -4.78 2.26
CA ALA A 60 -2.30 -6.02 2.31
C ALA A 60 -2.01 -6.51 3.74
N LYS A 61 -2.29 -5.72 4.79
CA LYS A 61 -2.11 -6.18 6.17
C LYS A 61 -3.09 -7.30 6.49
N LYS A 62 -2.63 -8.30 7.25
CA LYS A 62 -3.40 -9.51 7.61
C LYS A 62 -4.78 -9.20 8.21
N GLY A 63 -4.92 -8.11 8.96
CA GLY A 63 -6.21 -7.68 9.53
C GLY A 63 -7.27 -7.29 8.49
N TYR A 64 -6.86 -6.79 7.32
CA TYR A 64 -7.76 -6.40 6.24
C TYR A 64 -7.90 -7.49 5.16
N ALA A 65 -6.80 -8.13 4.79
CA ALA A 65 -6.80 -9.24 3.83
C ALA A 65 -7.46 -10.52 4.36
N GLY A 66 -7.59 -10.66 5.70
CA GLY A 66 -8.28 -11.76 6.35
C GLY A 66 -7.72 -13.14 5.99
N SER A 67 -8.56 -14.18 6.08
CA SER A 67 -8.22 -15.56 5.72
C SER A 67 -8.04 -15.76 4.21
N ASN A 68 -8.73 -14.95 3.39
CA ASN A 68 -8.60 -14.95 1.94
C ASN A 68 -7.24 -14.43 1.45
N GLY A 69 -6.53 -13.64 2.27
CA GLY A 69 -5.19 -13.15 1.97
C GLY A 69 -5.13 -12.19 0.77
N VAL A 70 -6.27 -11.68 0.31
CA VAL A 70 -6.35 -10.65 -0.72
C VAL A 70 -7.33 -9.59 -0.25
N CYS A 71 -6.94 -8.33 -0.34
CA CYS A 71 -7.78 -7.17 -0.06
C CYS A 71 -7.74 -6.22 -1.25
N ASP A 72 -8.90 -5.74 -1.67
CA ASP A 72 -9.02 -4.78 -2.76
C ASP A 72 -9.73 -3.52 -2.24
N PHE A 73 -9.11 -2.37 -2.43
CA PHE A 73 -9.62 -1.02 -2.16
C PHE A 73 -9.70 -0.18 -3.44
N GLY A 74 -9.55 -0.79 -4.62
CA GLY A 74 -9.70 -0.13 -5.92
C GLY A 74 -11.13 0.33 -6.21
N TRP A 75 -12.13 -0.24 -5.53
CA TRP A 75 -13.53 0.16 -5.62
C TRP A 75 -13.92 1.31 -4.68
N LEU A 76 -13.01 1.77 -3.80
CA LEU A 76 -13.31 2.89 -2.90
C LEU A 76 -13.47 4.20 -3.67
N THR A 77 -14.59 4.88 -3.40
CA THR A 77 -14.81 6.26 -3.85
C THR A 77 -13.79 7.21 -3.22
N ASP A 78 -13.61 8.39 -3.81
CA ASP A 78 -12.66 9.40 -3.28
C ASP A 78 -13.04 9.87 -1.86
N SER A 79 -14.34 9.88 -1.52
CA SER A 79 -14.82 10.21 -0.17
C SER A 79 -14.42 9.13 0.84
N GLU A 80 -14.72 7.86 0.55
CA GLU A 80 -14.34 6.73 1.42
C GLU A 80 -12.82 6.64 1.58
N ARG A 81 -12.08 6.91 0.50
CA ARG A 81 -10.62 6.96 0.51
C ARG A 81 -10.10 8.06 1.44
N THR A 82 -10.72 9.24 1.38
CA THR A 82 -10.36 10.38 2.24
C THR A 82 -10.62 10.08 3.71
N GLU A 83 -11.78 9.48 4.03
CA GLU A 83 -12.09 9.03 5.39
C GLU A 83 -11.12 7.98 5.90
N LEU A 84 -10.74 7.03 5.04
CA LEU A 84 -9.76 6.01 5.37
C LEU A 84 -8.40 6.63 5.67
N PHE A 85 -7.91 7.53 4.83
CA PHE A 85 -6.65 8.24 5.06
C PHE A 85 -6.64 9.05 6.35
N ALA A 86 -7.77 9.61 6.76
CA ALA A 86 -7.88 10.34 8.03
C ALA A 86 -7.59 9.44 9.25
N ARG A 87 -7.76 8.11 9.11
CA ARG A 87 -7.59 7.12 10.19
C ARG A 87 -6.28 6.34 10.10
N ILE A 88 -5.65 6.25 8.93
CA ILE A 88 -4.39 5.52 8.76
C ILE A 88 -3.27 6.28 9.48
N PRO A 89 -2.52 5.64 10.40
CA PRO A 89 -1.34 6.23 11.03
C PRO A 89 -0.27 6.65 10.02
N VAL A 90 0.48 7.71 10.32
CA VAL A 90 1.53 8.18 9.41
C VAL A 90 2.68 7.17 9.24
N GLY A 91 2.92 6.32 10.25
CA GLY A 91 3.90 5.24 10.16
C GLY A 91 3.48 4.08 9.25
N ASP A 92 2.23 4.06 8.82
CA ASP A 92 1.74 3.12 7.81
C ASP A 92 1.90 3.65 6.38
N VAL A 93 2.39 4.89 6.22
CA VAL A 93 2.76 5.40 4.91
C VAL A 93 3.93 4.61 4.38
N TRP A 94 3.74 4.04 3.20
CA TRP A 94 4.78 3.30 2.52
C TRP A 94 6.02 4.21 2.29
N GLY A 95 7.21 3.73 2.65
CA GLY A 95 8.47 4.49 2.56
C GLY A 95 8.79 5.37 3.79
N VAL A 96 7.90 5.46 4.78
CA VAL A 96 8.13 6.22 6.02
C VAL A 96 8.58 5.29 7.14
N GLY A 97 9.89 5.31 7.45
CA GLY A 97 10.46 4.51 8.54
C GLY A 97 10.17 5.06 9.95
N LYS A 98 10.48 4.27 10.98
CA LYS A 98 10.25 4.60 12.41
C LYS A 98 10.74 6.00 12.80
N ARG A 99 11.99 6.34 12.47
CA ARG A 99 12.59 7.65 12.82
C ARG A 99 11.86 8.83 12.18
N ILE A 100 11.33 8.65 10.97
CA ILE A 100 10.57 9.70 10.28
C ILE A 100 9.17 9.79 10.87
N THR A 101 8.55 8.65 11.16
CA THR A 101 7.26 8.54 11.85
C THR A 101 7.26 9.35 13.15
N GLU A 102 8.24 9.11 14.03
CA GLU A 102 8.37 9.83 15.31
C GLU A 102 8.48 11.35 15.13
N LYS A 103 9.20 11.81 14.10
CA LYS A 103 9.32 13.24 13.79
C LYS A 103 8.02 13.85 13.25
N LEU A 104 7.30 13.12 12.41
CA LEU A 104 6.01 13.55 11.86
C LEU A 104 4.96 13.62 12.96
N GLU A 105 4.88 12.59 13.81
CA GLU A 105 4.01 12.56 14.98
C GLU A 105 4.31 13.70 15.96
N GLY A 106 5.60 13.95 16.24
CA GLY A 106 6.04 15.09 17.06
C GLY A 106 5.70 16.46 16.47
N SER A 107 5.39 16.53 15.17
CA SER A 107 4.92 17.74 14.47
C SER A 107 3.38 17.80 14.36
N GLY A 108 2.66 16.88 15.00
CA GLY A 108 1.19 16.78 14.96
C GLY A 108 0.62 16.06 13.72
N LEU A 109 1.49 15.57 12.83
CA LEU A 109 1.14 14.87 11.59
C LEU A 109 1.08 13.35 11.84
N ASN A 110 0.09 12.94 12.62
CA ASN A 110 -0.03 11.53 13.06
C ASN A 110 -0.82 10.63 12.11
N THR A 111 -1.48 11.16 11.09
CA THR A 111 -2.25 10.37 10.11
C THR A 111 -1.91 10.73 8.66
N VAL A 112 -2.16 9.80 7.75
CA VAL A 112 -1.95 10.00 6.30
C VAL A 112 -2.77 11.18 5.80
N GLY A 113 -4.01 11.33 6.28
CA GLY A 113 -4.89 12.46 5.94
C GLY A 113 -4.24 13.79 6.31
N LYS A 114 -3.71 13.92 7.53
CA LYS A 114 -3.00 15.15 7.95
C LYS A 114 -1.73 15.39 7.12
N LEU A 115 -1.00 14.33 6.81
CA LEU A 115 0.20 14.43 5.97
C LEU A 115 -0.14 14.89 4.54
N ARG A 116 -1.24 14.41 3.95
CA ARG A 116 -1.74 14.85 2.63
C ARG A 116 -2.18 16.32 2.62
N CYS A 117 -2.75 16.81 3.72
CA CYS A 117 -3.14 18.22 3.87
C CYS A 117 -1.95 19.15 4.17
N ALA A 118 -0.78 18.61 4.54
CA ALA A 118 0.40 19.41 4.82
C ALA A 118 1.06 19.91 3.52
N ASN A 119 1.79 21.03 3.60
CA ASN A 119 2.50 21.58 2.45
C ASN A 119 3.58 20.58 1.94
N PRO A 120 3.48 20.06 0.70
CA PRO A 120 4.36 19.01 0.19
C PRO A 120 5.83 19.42 0.11
N GLU A 121 6.11 20.68 -0.18
CA GLU A 121 7.50 21.19 -0.25
C GLU A 121 8.14 21.20 1.13
N ARG A 122 7.40 21.64 2.15
CA ARG A 122 7.87 21.62 3.54
C ARG A 122 8.10 20.19 4.03
N ILE A 123 7.21 19.25 3.68
CA ILE A 123 7.38 17.85 4.05
C ILE A 123 8.62 17.23 3.38
N ARG A 124 8.81 17.45 2.08
CA ARG A 124 9.99 16.96 1.36
C ARG A 124 11.29 17.53 1.93
N GLN A 125 11.35 18.84 2.17
CA GLN A 125 12.54 19.50 2.72
C GLN A 125 12.86 19.05 4.14
N ARG A 126 11.85 18.86 4.99
CA ARG A 126 12.02 18.58 6.42
C ARG A 126 12.23 17.10 6.73
N PHE A 127 11.61 16.21 5.95
CA PHE A 127 11.55 14.78 6.27
C PHE A 127 12.06 13.86 5.15
N SER A 128 12.41 14.41 3.98
CA SER A 128 12.82 13.63 2.80
C SER A 128 11.80 12.57 2.37
N VAL A 129 10.52 12.79 2.69
CA VAL A 129 9.42 11.90 2.32
C VAL A 129 8.88 12.33 0.97
N VAL A 130 8.92 11.43 -0.01
CA VAL A 130 8.20 11.59 -1.28
C VAL A 130 6.79 11.06 -1.07
N LEU A 131 5.83 11.97 -0.96
CA LEU A 131 4.43 11.62 -1.11
C LEU A 131 4.19 11.35 -2.59
N GLU A 132 3.99 10.08 -2.93
CA GLU A 132 3.57 9.69 -4.27
C GLU A 132 2.19 10.30 -4.56
N ARG A 133 2.04 10.88 -5.75
CA ARG A 133 0.77 11.48 -6.19
C ARG A 133 -0.16 10.39 -6.71
N ASP A 134 -1.46 10.58 -6.46
CA ASP A 134 -2.54 9.70 -6.93
C ASP A 134 -2.35 9.37 -8.43
N GLY A 135 -2.22 8.08 -8.75
CA GLY A 135 -2.00 7.54 -10.09
C GLY A 135 -2.68 6.17 -10.22
N ALA A 136 -3.03 5.77 -11.44
CA ALA A 136 -3.86 4.59 -11.72
C ALA A 136 -3.32 3.30 -11.05
N GLY A 137 -4.23 2.54 -10.42
CA GLY A 137 -4.09 1.20 -9.80
C GLY A 137 -2.70 0.65 -9.45
N HIS A 138 -2.39 0.58 -8.16
CA HIS A 138 -1.19 -0.08 -7.62
C HIS A 138 -1.57 -1.35 -6.83
N ALA A 139 -0.85 -2.46 -7.03
CA ALA A 139 -0.91 -3.61 -6.14
C ALA A 139 0.37 -3.72 -5.30
N ASP A 140 0.19 -4.05 -4.02
CA ASP A 140 1.26 -4.38 -3.09
C ASP A 140 1.18 -5.86 -2.73
N TYR A 141 2.33 -6.51 -2.81
CA TYR A 141 2.54 -7.87 -2.39
C TYR A 141 3.33 -7.88 -1.07
N ARG A 142 2.74 -8.42 -0.01
CA ARG A 142 3.36 -8.46 1.33
C ARG A 142 3.42 -9.87 1.90
N ARG A 143 4.61 -10.30 2.32
CA ARG A 143 4.79 -11.54 3.08
C ARG A 143 4.11 -11.47 4.45
N ILE A 144 3.39 -12.52 4.84
CA ILE A 144 2.88 -12.64 6.21
C ILE A 144 4.06 -12.98 7.12
N ARG A 145 4.50 -12.02 7.95
CA ARG A 145 5.40 -12.36 9.07
C ARG A 145 4.56 -13.05 10.15
N HIS A 146 5.07 -14.20 10.61
CA HIS A 146 4.52 -14.96 11.73
C HIS A 146 4.65 -14.17 13.04
#